data_AF-A0A8T4WQB5-F1
#
_entry.id   AF-A0A8T4WQB5-F1
#
_cell.length_a   1.000
_cell.length_b   1.000
_cell.length_c   1.000
_cell.angle_alpha   90.00
_cell.angle_beta   90.00
_cell.angle_gamma   90.00
#
_symmetry.space_group_name_H-M   'P 1'
#
loop_
_entity.id
_entity.type
_entity.pdbx_description
1 polymer ?
#
loop_
_entity_poly.entity_id
_entity_poly.type
_entity_poly.pdbx_seq_one_letter_code
_entity_poly.pdbx_strand_id
1 'polypeptide(L)'
;MWSVKARYDTLRVAIVEPGGLERWWAIPGYGEYPIAWGAVDKPYHTHSTKRESELQRRDLKNKMQKAVEDEIPGVRLLGYRDLLQETLDAWRDDPTRLEEVVLTCFHEWDRPRIKKLLGEDYKSVTADQLIGRDRPPLYKDGDDWKVGIRPIPWVQNISEEGWMTDKGLVYNSKKTWWRSREDEVTHAIIEHHPEMIENVEVLLDPEPPAYLEGGDMRAPSEDTIAAGVGWHTSREGMRQLSEALPEKTIYAVQKIPILKEGFNDMVYSFCWHFETFHCEVDEGKGMFMPYIMDYPEGGRKKYIDWVKTLKRDIEEYHPLLQKLREDEIDIPKEQKDRIKANALQDLTDENIALLEDMGKVYTYEAGELVSTRNSYLQALIDDGVMDPDGIIWYGGDPSQYENALEHLGVIAMEIAAQAEIAETLRPGVLLMSSHAEKTIESLEEHGARAVTYDGFYQKKFGGPGQDCAFFPLHREN
;
A
#
# COMPACT_ATOMS: atom_id res chain seq x y z
N MET A 1 -12.13 -3.77 23.67
CA MET A 1 -11.87 -2.86 22.54
C MET A 1 -10.40 -2.87 22.24
N TRP A 2 -10.07 -3.18 20.99
CA TRP A 2 -8.74 -3.03 20.43
C TRP A 2 -8.52 -1.61 19.95
N SER A 3 -7.26 -1.22 19.88
CA SER A 3 -6.86 0.15 19.54
C SER A 3 -5.41 0.20 19.11
N VAL A 4 -5.09 1.20 18.28
CA VAL A 4 -3.73 1.54 17.85
C VAL A 4 -3.54 3.04 18.07
N LYS A 5 -2.74 3.39 19.10
CA LYS A 5 -2.44 4.79 19.44
C LYS A 5 -1.28 5.33 18.64
N ALA A 6 -0.16 4.60 18.68
CA ALA A 6 1.00 4.89 17.87
C ALA A 6 1.41 3.64 17.07
N ARG A 7 2.03 3.86 15.91
CA ARG A 7 2.46 2.75 15.04
C ARG A 7 3.65 1.99 15.61
N TYR A 8 4.45 2.62 16.45
CA TYR A 8 5.63 2.02 17.08
C TYR A 8 5.31 1.18 18.32
N ASP A 9 4.11 1.28 18.88
CA ASP A 9 3.67 0.47 20.03
C ASP A 9 3.74 -1.03 19.71
N THR A 10 3.82 -1.88 20.74
CA THR A 10 3.97 -3.33 20.56
C THR A 10 2.77 -3.95 19.87
N LEU A 11 2.98 -4.62 18.74
CA LEU A 11 1.94 -5.32 18.00
C LEU A 11 1.38 -6.49 18.80
N ARG A 12 0.05 -6.51 19.02
CA ARG A 12 -0.65 -7.57 19.76
C ARG A 12 -1.64 -8.33 18.90
N VAL A 13 -2.37 -7.65 18.04
CA VAL A 13 -3.37 -8.26 17.15
C VAL A 13 -3.25 -7.62 15.77
N ALA A 14 -3.14 -8.45 14.73
CA ALA A 14 -3.20 -8.02 13.34
C ALA A 14 -4.00 -9.00 12.50
N ILE A 15 -4.65 -8.49 11.45
CA ILE A 15 -5.13 -9.32 10.35
C ILE A 15 -3.98 -9.54 9.37
N VAL A 16 -3.87 -10.77 8.85
CA VAL A 16 -2.88 -11.16 7.85
C VAL A 16 -3.53 -11.90 6.69
N GLU A 17 -3.04 -11.71 5.47
CA GLU A 17 -3.48 -12.47 4.30
C GLU A 17 -2.26 -12.92 3.47
N PRO A 18 -1.88 -14.21 3.56
CA PRO A 18 -0.70 -14.72 2.88
C PRO A 18 -0.90 -14.77 1.35
N GLY A 19 -2.13 -14.61 0.85
CA GLY A 19 -2.47 -14.63 -0.56
C GLY A 19 -2.66 -16.05 -1.11
N GLY A 20 -3.19 -16.12 -2.32
CA GLY A 20 -3.58 -17.36 -2.95
C GLY A 20 -3.78 -17.27 -4.47
N LEU A 21 -4.50 -18.24 -5.01
CA LEU A 21 -4.70 -18.38 -6.46
C LEU A 21 -5.68 -17.36 -7.03
N GLU A 22 -6.39 -16.57 -6.21
CA GLU A 22 -7.24 -15.47 -6.67
C GLU A 22 -6.49 -14.49 -7.59
N ARG A 23 -5.21 -14.23 -7.31
CA ARG A 23 -4.34 -13.44 -8.20
C ARG A 23 -3.94 -14.17 -9.47
N TRP A 24 -3.95 -15.50 -9.48
CA TRP A 24 -3.72 -16.29 -10.69
C TRP A 24 -4.83 -16.07 -11.73
N TRP A 25 -6.06 -15.95 -11.28
CA TRP A 25 -7.23 -15.74 -12.13
C TRP A 25 -7.34 -14.35 -12.75
N ALA A 26 -6.51 -13.42 -12.28
CA ALA A 26 -6.30 -12.12 -12.88
C ALA A 26 -5.90 -12.19 -14.36
N ILE A 27 -6.69 -11.57 -15.23
CA ILE A 27 -6.34 -11.43 -16.65
C ILE A 27 -5.65 -10.08 -16.85
N PRO A 28 -4.37 -10.00 -17.22
CA PRO A 28 -3.72 -8.71 -17.42
C PRO A 28 -4.36 -7.96 -18.60
N GLY A 29 -4.97 -6.80 -18.36
CA GLY A 29 -5.54 -5.97 -19.42
C GLY A 29 -6.01 -4.61 -18.90
N TYR A 30 -5.38 -3.51 -19.31
CA TYR A 30 -5.76 -2.17 -18.86
C TYR A 30 -7.25 -1.85 -19.14
N GLY A 31 -7.96 -1.26 -18.15
CA GLY A 31 -9.32 -0.70 -18.29
C GLY A 31 -10.33 -1.15 -17.22
N GLU A 32 -11.45 -0.44 -17.13
CA GLU A 32 -12.57 -0.69 -16.19
C GLU A 32 -13.53 -1.79 -16.68
N TYR A 33 -13.03 -2.98 -17.02
CA TYR A 33 -13.89 -4.07 -17.47
C TYR A 33 -14.13 -5.09 -16.34
N PRO A 34 -15.31 -5.75 -16.28
CA PRO A 34 -15.60 -6.80 -15.30
C PRO A 34 -14.67 -8.02 -15.39
N ILE A 35 -13.86 -8.11 -16.45
CA ILE A 35 -12.93 -9.20 -16.78
C ILE A 35 -11.48 -8.70 -16.96
N ALA A 36 -11.27 -7.39 -17.21
CA ALA A 36 -9.95 -6.81 -17.45
C ALA A 36 -9.47 -5.98 -16.25
N TRP A 37 -8.16 -5.80 -16.15
CA TRP A 37 -7.39 -5.58 -14.93
C TRP A 37 -6.14 -4.72 -15.22
N GLY A 38 -5.97 -3.65 -14.46
CA GLY A 38 -4.68 -2.98 -14.29
C GLY A 38 -3.58 -3.89 -13.69
N ALA A 39 -2.36 -3.41 -13.86
CA ALA A 39 -1.05 -3.99 -13.53
C ALA A 39 -1.02 -5.19 -12.55
N VAL A 40 -1.37 -6.41 -12.99
CA VAL A 40 -0.60 -7.55 -12.49
C VAL A 40 0.82 -7.25 -12.96
N ASP A 41 1.73 -7.02 -12.02
CA ASP A 41 3.18 -7.00 -12.23
C ASP A 41 3.51 -7.76 -13.52
N LYS A 42 3.93 -7.03 -14.57
CA LYS A 42 4.30 -7.64 -15.86
C LYS A 42 5.06 -8.91 -15.51
N PRO A 43 4.71 -10.10 -16.05
CA PRO A 43 5.32 -11.35 -15.62
C PRO A 43 6.82 -11.15 -15.63
N TYR A 44 7.40 -10.91 -14.45
CA TYR A 44 8.79 -10.55 -14.35
C TYR A 44 9.53 -11.69 -15.01
N HIS A 45 10.58 -11.37 -15.78
CA HIS A 45 11.34 -12.27 -16.64
C HIS A 45 11.83 -13.52 -15.90
N THR A 46 10.92 -14.43 -15.64
CA THR A 46 11.10 -15.61 -14.81
C THR A 46 10.81 -16.81 -15.69
N HIS A 47 11.63 -17.83 -15.51
CA HIS A 47 11.32 -19.16 -16.03
C HIS A 47 10.22 -19.86 -15.20
N SER A 48 9.71 -19.21 -14.14
CA SER A 48 8.65 -19.74 -13.28
C SER A 48 7.27 -19.46 -13.86
N THR A 49 6.36 -20.40 -13.63
CA THR A 49 4.95 -20.20 -13.92
C THR A 49 4.34 -19.15 -12.98
N LYS A 50 3.28 -18.45 -13.40
CA LYS A 50 2.54 -17.51 -12.54
C LYS A 50 2.14 -18.15 -11.20
N ARG A 51 1.76 -19.44 -11.22
CA ARG A 51 1.42 -20.21 -10.02
C ARG A 51 2.59 -20.37 -9.05
N GLU A 52 3.79 -20.64 -9.55
CA GLU A 52 5.00 -20.75 -8.70
C GLU A 52 5.33 -19.41 -8.04
N SER A 53 5.21 -18.30 -8.80
CA SER A 53 5.34 -16.93 -8.25
C SER A 53 4.38 -16.68 -7.10
N GLU A 54 3.10 -17.02 -7.24
CA GLU A 54 2.12 -16.85 -6.16
C GLU A 54 2.44 -17.72 -4.93
N LEU A 55 2.90 -18.96 -5.14
CA LEU A 55 3.32 -19.82 -4.03
C LEU A 55 4.54 -19.27 -3.30
N GLN A 56 5.47 -18.64 -4.01
CA GLN A 56 6.64 -17.99 -3.43
C GLN A 56 6.28 -16.73 -2.65
N ARG A 57 5.36 -15.90 -3.15
CA ARG A 57 4.81 -14.75 -2.40
C ARG A 57 4.12 -15.18 -1.12
N ARG A 58 3.36 -16.27 -1.18
CA ARG A 58 2.70 -16.85 0.00
C ARG A 58 3.69 -17.38 1.04
N ASP A 59 4.70 -18.13 0.60
CA ASP A 59 5.77 -18.64 1.48
C ASP A 59 6.53 -17.51 2.17
N LEU A 60 6.83 -16.45 1.43
CA LEU A 60 7.44 -15.23 1.94
C LEU A 60 6.62 -14.59 3.07
N LYS A 61 5.30 -14.43 2.89
CA LYS A 61 4.45 -13.89 3.95
C LYS A 61 4.35 -14.79 5.17
N ASN A 62 4.31 -16.11 4.96
CA ASN A 62 4.37 -17.05 6.08
C ASN A 62 5.69 -16.91 6.85
N LYS A 63 6.81 -16.63 6.19
CA LYS A 63 8.09 -16.34 6.85
C LYS A 63 8.05 -15.04 7.65
N MET A 64 7.43 -13.98 7.11
CA MET A 64 7.20 -12.72 7.84
C MET A 64 6.38 -12.97 9.11
N GLN A 65 5.22 -13.60 8.97
CA GLN A 65 4.32 -13.94 10.09
C GLN A 65 5.05 -14.75 11.16
N LYS A 66 5.80 -15.79 10.74
CA LYS A 66 6.60 -16.59 11.65
C LYS A 66 7.65 -15.76 12.39
N ALA A 67 8.34 -14.85 11.71
CA ALA A 67 9.34 -13.99 12.33
C ALA A 67 8.70 -13.06 13.38
N VAL A 68 7.47 -12.60 13.14
CA VAL A 68 6.69 -11.81 14.11
C VAL A 68 6.27 -12.66 15.31
N GLU A 69 5.76 -13.87 15.11
CA GLU A 69 5.39 -14.80 16.19
C GLU A 69 6.58 -15.18 17.08
N ASP A 70 7.75 -15.39 16.46
CA ASP A 70 8.99 -15.72 17.17
C ASP A 70 9.52 -14.51 17.98
N GLU A 71 9.34 -13.27 17.47
CA GLU A 71 9.79 -12.04 18.15
C GLU A 71 8.82 -11.55 19.24
N ILE A 72 7.51 -11.68 19.03
CA ILE A 72 6.48 -11.17 19.95
C ILE A 72 5.66 -12.35 20.49
N PRO A 73 6.08 -12.96 21.62
CA PRO A 73 5.30 -14.01 22.25
C PRO A 73 3.87 -13.57 22.56
N GLY A 74 2.89 -14.32 22.06
CA GLY A 74 1.47 -14.07 22.29
C GLY A 74 0.81 -13.08 21.32
N VAL A 75 1.53 -12.59 20.30
CA VAL A 75 0.90 -11.89 19.17
C VAL A 75 -0.15 -12.80 18.52
N ARG A 76 -1.29 -12.20 18.14
CA ARG A 76 -2.39 -12.89 17.47
C ARG A 76 -2.46 -12.41 16.02
N LEU A 77 -2.09 -13.30 15.10
CA LEU A 77 -2.22 -13.06 13.67
C LEU A 77 -3.50 -13.75 13.17
N LEU A 78 -4.51 -12.97 12.82
CA LEU A 78 -5.81 -13.44 12.39
C LEU A 78 -5.83 -13.57 10.86
N GLY A 79 -6.01 -14.78 10.34
CA GLY A 79 -6.08 -14.99 8.89
C GLY A 79 -7.34 -14.32 8.31
N TYR A 80 -7.19 -13.39 7.36
CA TYR A 80 -8.33 -12.68 6.74
C TYR A 80 -9.37 -13.66 6.16
N ARG A 81 -8.88 -14.68 5.47
CA ARG A 81 -9.71 -15.73 4.89
C ARG A 81 -10.42 -16.61 5.93
N ASP A 82 -9.73 -16.88 7.04
CA ASP A 82 -10.28 -17.64 8.16
C ASP A 82 -11.37 -16.83 8.86
N LEU A 83 -11.13 -15.52 9.09
CA LEU A 83 -12.12 -14.59 9.64
C LEU A 83 -13.39 -14.54 8.77
N LEU A 84 -13.27 -14.46 7.45
CA LEU A 84 -14.43 -14.50 6.56
C LEU A 84 -15.17 -15.83 6.66
N GLN A 85 -14.44 -16.95 6.72
CA GLN A 85 -15.03 -18.28 6.83
C GLN A 85 -15.77 -18.46 8.17
N GLU A 86 -15.15 -18.04 9.27
CA GLU A 86 -15.73 -18.03 10.62
C GLU A 86 -16.96 -17.12 10.70
N THR A 87 -16.94 -15.98 10.01
CA THR A 87 -18.10 -15.09 9.89
C THR A 87 -19.26 -15.82 9.24
N LEU A 88 -19.03 -16.48 8.10
CA LEU A 88 -20.07 -17.23 7.40
C LEU A 88 -20.56 -18.43 8.26
N ASP A 89 -19.67 -19.10 8.99
CA ASP A 89 -20.01 -20.24 9.84
C ASP A 89 -20.86 -19.85 11.05
N ALA A 90 -20.60 -18.68 11.65
CA ALA A 90 -21.38 -18.15 12.77
C ALA A 90 -22.86 -17.96 12.42
N TRP A 91 -23.17 -17.71 11.14
CA TRP A 91 -24.53 -17.44 10.66
C TRP A 91 -25.12 -18.59 9.84
N ARG A 92 -24.45 -19.75 9.75
CA ARG A 92 -24.83 -20.87 8.87
C ARG A 92 -26.24 -21.43 9.12
N ASP A 93 -26.68 -21.36 10.37
CA ASP A 93 -27.98 -21.84 10.82
C ASP A 93 -29.12 -20.81 10.71
N ASP A 94 -28.80 -19.55 10.35
CA ASP A 94 -29.76 -18.49 10.03
C ASP A 94 -29.65 -18.12 8.54
N PRO A 95 -30.46 -18.72 7.65
CA PRO A 95 -30.35 -18.47 6.22
C PRO A 95 -30.55 -17.02 5.81
N THR A 96 -31.40 -16.28 6.52
CA THR A 96 -31.67 -14.86 6.21
C THR A 96 -30.46 -14.02 6.58
N ARG A 97 -29.87 -14.26 7.75
CA ARG A 97 -28.65 -13.56 8.18
C ARG A 97 -27.44 -13.96 7.33
N LEU A 98 -27.30 -15.23 6.99
CA LEU A 98 -26.23 -15.69 6.10
C LEU A 98 -26.31 -15.04 4.71
N GLU A 99 -27.52 -14.94 4.14
CA GLU A 99 -27.72 -14.22 2.88
C GLU A 99 -27.27 -12.76 3.02
N GLU A 100 -27.65 -12.07 4.11
CA GLU A 100 -27.20 -10.71 4.38
C GLU A 100 -25.66 -10.60 4.40
N VAL A 101 -24.98 -11.42 5.20
CA VAL A 101 -23.50 -11.43 5.30
C VAL A 101 -22.85 -11.67 3.93
N VAL A 102 -23.34 -12.65 3.17
CA VAL A 102 -22.82 -12.95 1.83
C VAL A 102 -23.00 -11.76 0.90
N LEU A 103 -24.13 -11.06 0.97
CA LEU A 103 -24.41 -9.91 0.12
C LEU A 103 -23.66 -8.64 0.54
N THR A 104 -23.29 -8.49 1.82
CA THR A 104 -22.40 -7.42 2.29
C THR A 104 -21.02 -7.52 1.63
N CYS A 105 -20.56 -8.71 1.23
CA CYS A 105 -19.30 -8.89 0.47
C CYS A 105 -19.34 -8.33 -0.97
N PHE A 106 -20.39 -7.62 -1.36
CA PHE A 106 -20.60 -7.09 -2.70
C PHE A 106 -21.34 -5.75 -2.65
N HIS A 107 -20.90 -4.84 -3.53
CA HIS A 107 -21.60 -3.59 -3.79
C HIS A 107 -23.08 -3.82 -4.09
N GLU A 108 -23.93 -2.90 -3.63
CA GLU A 108 -25.39 -2.99 -3.77
C GLU A 108 -25.86 -3.26 -5.20
N TRP A 109 -25.20 -2.64 -6.18
CA TRP A 109 -25.53 -2.80 -7.60
C TRP A 109 -25.19 -4.20 -8.16
N ASP A 110 -24.26 -4.94 -7.55
CA ASP A 110 -23.87 -6.29 -7.97
C ASP A 110 -24.69 -7.38 -7.28
N ARG A 111 -25.29 -7.08 -6.12
CA ARG A 111 -26.09 -8.03 -5.31
C ARG A 111 -27.13 -8.80 -6.15
N PRO A 112 -27.93 -8.19 -7.05
CA PRO A 112 -28.89 -8.94 -7.88
C PRO A 112 -28.24 -10.01 -8.77
N ARG A 113 -27.05 -9.73 -9.32
CA ARG A 113 -26.28 -10.69 -10.12
C ARG A 113 -25.78 -11.83 -9.25
N ILE A 114 -25.27 -11.52 -8.06
CA ILE A 114 -24.78 -12.50 -7.09
C ILE A 114 -25.89 -13.44 -6.63
N LYS A 115 -27.08 -12.91 -6.30
CA LYS A 115 -28.26 -13.74 -5.96
C LYS A 115 -28.58 -14.73 -7.08
N LYS A 116 -28.57 -14.28 -8.33
CA LYS A 116 -28.80 -15.15 -9.50
C LYS A 116 -27.69 -16.19 -9.67
N LEU A 117 -26.44 -15.83 -9.37
CA LEU A 117 -25.28 -16.69 -9.52
C LEU A 117 -25.23 -17.81 -8.46
N LEU A 118 -25.53 -17.46 -7.21
CA LEU A 118 -25.48 -18.39 -6.07
C LEU A 118 -26.79 -19.19 -5.91
N GLY A 119 -27.92 -18.64 -6.38
CA GLY A 119 -29.23 -19.26 -6.18
C GLY A 119 -29.67 -19.21 -4.71
N GLU A 120 -30.36 -20.27 -4.27
CA GLU A 120 -30.86 -20.37 -2.88
C GLU A 120 -29.85 -21.05 -1.92
N ASP A 121 -28.71 -21.55 -2.43
CA ASP A 121 -27.76 -22.36 -1.67
C ASP A 121 -26.63 -21.52 -1.04
N TYR A 122 -27.00 -20.53 -0.23
CA TYR A 122 -26.02 -19.73 0.52
C TYR A 122 -25.21 -20.56 1.54
N LYS A 123 -25.74 -21.72 1.96
CA LYS A 123 -25.11 -22.59 2.96
C LYS A 123 -23.82 -23.23 2.46
N SER A 124 -23.66 -23.42 1.16
CA SER A 124 -22.44 -23.98 0.57
C SER A 124 -21.39 -22.92 0.21
N VAL A 125 -21.70 -21.63 0.42
CA VAL A 125 -20.78 -20.53 0.13
C VAL A 125 -19.61 -20.53 1.12
N THR A 126 -18.40 -20.53 0.57
CA THR A 126 -17.14 -20.50 1.33
C THR A 126 -16.42 -19.16 1.16
N ALA A 127 -15.52 -18.83 2.08
CA ALA A 127 -14.64 -17.68 1.94
C ALA A 127 -13.81 -17.75 0.65
N ASP A 128 -13.27 -18.92 0.28
CA ASP A 128 -12.50 -19.11 -0.96
C ASP A 128 -13.32 -18.81 -2.23
N GLN A 129 -14.63 -19.09 -2.24
CA GLN A 129 -15.51 -18.70 -3.33
C GLN A 129 -15.72 -17.18 -3.39
N LEU A 130 -15.92 -16.53 -2.24
CA LEU A 130 -16.12 -15.08 -2.17
C LEU A 130 -14.82 -14.33 -2.52
N ILE A 131 -13.65 -14.78 -2.10
CA ILE A 131 -12.36 -14.17 -2.47
C ILE A 131 -12.02 -14.43 -3.95
N GLY A 132 -12.63 -15.46 -4.55
CA GLY A 132 -12.43 -15.83 -5.95
C GLY A 132 -11.22 -16.74 -6.17
N ARG A 133 -10.86 -17.57 -5.19
CA ARG A 133 -9.79 -18.56 -5.30
C ARG A 133 -10.25 -19.83 -6.03
N ASP A 134 -11.46 -20.30 -5.73
CA ASP A 134 -11.92 -21.64 -6.11
C ASP A 134 -12.21 -21.81 -7.61
N ARG A 135 -12.58 -20.73 -8.29
CA ARG A 135 -12.99 -20.78 -9.69
C ARG A 135 -12.49 -19.55 -10.47
N PRO A 136 -12.19 -19.70 -11.77
CA PRO A 136 -11.94 -18.56 -12.63
C PRO A 136 -13.18 -17.65 -12.69
N PRO A 137 -12.99 -16.33 -12.88
CA PRO A 137 -14.09 -15.39 -13.08
C PRO A 137 -14.88 -15.68 -14.36
N LEU A 138 -14.36 -16.49 -15.27
CA LEU A 138 -15.05 -16.95 -16.47
C LEU A 138 -15.01 -18.48 -16.52
N TYR A 139 -16.17 -19.13 -16.47
CA TYR A 139 -16.27 -20.59 -16.50
C TYR A 139 -17.35 -21.04 -17.50
N LYS A 140 -17.17 -22.26 -18.02
CA LYS A 140 -18.12 -22.88 -18.95
C LYS A 140 -19.24 -23.58 -18.17
N ASP A 141 -20.49 -23.30 -18.54
CA ASP A 141 -21.68 -23.93 -17.98
C ASP A 141 -22.59 -24.39 -19.13
N GLY A 142 -22.61 -25.70 -19.37
CA GLY A 142 -23.17 -26.26 -20.60
C GLY A 142 -22.37 -25.81 -21.83
N ASP A 143 -23.05 -25.24 -22.82
CA ASP A 143 -22.42 -24.68 -24.03
C ASP A 143 -22.12 -23.17 -23.90
N ASP A 144 -22.57 -22.53 -22.82
CA ASP A 144 -22.42 -21.10 -22.59
C ASP A 144 -21.23 -20.77 -21.67
N TRP A 145 -20.73 -19.54 -21.77
CA TRP A 145 -19.77 -18.97 -20.82
C TRP A 145 -20.51 -18.11 -19.79
N LYS A 146 -20.15 -18.26 -18.52
CA LYS A 146 -20.69 -17.46 -17.41
C LYS A 146 -19.59 -16.72 -16.67
N VAL A 147 -19.92 -15.51 -16.24
CA VAL A 147 -19.05 -14.70 -15.37
C VAL A 147 -19.39 -15.03 -13.91
N GLY A 148 -18.42 -15.57 -13.20
CA GLY A 148 -18.51 -15.93 -11.79
C GLY A 148 -18.29 -14.76 -10.84
N ILE A 149 -17.86 -15.08 -9.62
CA ILE A 149 -17.41 -14.07 -8.65
C ILE A 149 -16.06 -13.53 -9.11
N ARG A 150 -15.93 -12.20 -9.11
CA ARG A 150 -14.70 -11.50 -9.49
C ARG A 150 -13.67 -11.65 -8.37
N PRO A 151 -12.43 -12.10 -8.61
CA PRO A 151 -11.44 -12.26 -7.54
C PRO A 151 -11.06 -10.90 -6.92
N ILE A 152 -10.65 -10.93 -5.65
CA ILE A 152 -10.03 -9.81 -4.94
C ILE A 152 -8.54 -10.11 -4.69
N PRO A 153 -7.66 -9.77 -5.63
CA PRO A 153 -6.28 -10.25 -5.67
C PRO A 153 -5.27 -9.47 -4.81
N TRP A 154 -5.64 -8.24 -4.43
CA TRP A 154 -4.79 -7.28 -3.76
C TRP A 154 -5.10 -7.23 -2.27
N VAL A 155 -6.12 -7.95 -1.82
CA VAL A 155 -6.42 -8.21 -0.40
C VAL A 155 -5.24 -8.79 0.40
N GLN A 156 -4.25 -9.34 -0.32
CA GLN A 156 -2.99 -9.73 0.29
C GLN A 156 -2.23 -8.51 0.87
N ASN A 157 -2.33 -7.33 0.26
CA ASN A 157 -1.85 -6.07 0.83
C ASN A 157 -2.83 -5.60 1.91
N ILE A 158 -2.93 -6.39 2.97
CA ILE A 158 -4.01 -6.30 3.95
C ILE A 158 -4.00 -4.98 4.74
N SER A 159 -2.86 -4.29 4.83
CA SER A 159 -2.79 -2.94 5.41
C SER A 159 -3.70 -1.94 4.69
N GLU A 160 -4.06 -2.23 3.44
CA GLU A 160 -4.92 -1.41 2.61
C GLU A 160 -6.41 -1.74 2.80
N GLU A 161 -6.81 -2.55 3.79
CA GLU A 161 -8.22 -2.90 4.07
C GLU A 161 -8.91 -2.11 5.18
N GLY A 162 -8.14 -1.48 6.06
CA GLY A 162 -8.66 -0.51 7.03
C GLY A 162 -7.52 0.14 7.79
N TRP A 163 -7.85 1.06 8.69
CA TRP A 163 -6.84 1.66 9.56
C TRP A 163 -7.39 1.87 10.97
N MET A 164 -6.80 1.17 11.94
CA MET A 164 -7.22 1.25 13.34
C MET A 164 -6.59 2.47 14.02
N THR A 165 -7.36 3.13 14.87
CA THR A 165 -6.94 4.26 15.72
C THR A 165 -7.12 3.94 17.20
N ASP A 166 -6.89 4.92 18.07
CA ASP A 166 -7.21 4.81 19.49
C ASP A 166 -8.71 4.99 19.80
N LYS A 167 -9.50 5.46 18.84
CA LYS A 167 -10.96 5.66 18.97
C LYS A 167 -11.79 4.63 18.19
N GLY A 168 -11.18 3.92 17.25
CA GLY A 168 -11.86 2.93 16.43
C GLY A 168 -11.26 2.77 15.04
N LEU A 169 -11.90 1.94 14.24
CA LEU A 169 -11.51 1.64 12.88
C LEU A 169 -12.02 2.70 11.91
N VAL A 170 -11.12 3.22 11.09
CA VAL A 170 -11.46 3.95 9.87
C VAL A 170 -11.55 2.92 8.74
N TYR A 171 -12.72 2.81 8.11
CA TYR A 171 -12.85 2.04 6.88
C TYR A 171 -12.08 2.70 5.76
N ASN A 172 -11.49 1.85 4.91
CA ASN A 172 -10.93 2.32 3.67
C ASN A 172 -12.06 2.53 2.66
N SER A 173 -11.82 3.46 1.75
CA SER A 173 -12.72 3.77 0.66
C SER A 173 -11.85 3.88 -0.57
N LYS A 174 -11.65 2.76 -1.26
CA LYS A 174 -10.70 2.69 -2.38
C LYS A 174 -11.22 3.48 -3.56
N LYS A 175 -10.37 4.35 -4.14
CA LYS A 175 -10.72 5.16 -5.32
C LYS A 175 -11.14 4.30 -6.52
N THR A 176 -10.53 3.13 -6.66
CA THR A 176 -10.66 2.31 -7.87
C THR A 176 -11.71 1.20 -7.69
N TRP A 177 -12.71 1.17 -8.58
CA TRP A 177 -13.87 0.26 -8.50
C TRP A 177 -13.49 -1.24 -8.44
N TRP A 178 -12.38 -1.61 -9.09
CA TRP A 178 -11.89 -2.98 -9.14
C TRP A 178 -11.27 -3.44 -7.81
N ARG A 179 -10.94 -2.53 -6.90
CA ARG A 179 -10.46 -2.89 -5.57
C ARG A 179 -11.48 -2.63 -4.48
N SER A 180 -12.47 -1.77 -4.71
CA SER A 180 -13.52 -1.47 -3.73
C SER A 180 -14.34 -2.68 -3.25
N ARG A 181 -14.25 -3.84 -3.93
CA ARG A 181 -14.84 -5.09 -3.41
C ARG A 181 -14.06 -5.66 -2.21
N GLU A 182 -12.78 -5.34 -2.10
CA GLU A 182 -11.96 -5.69 -0.93
C GLU A 182 -12.57 -5.02 0.32
N ASP A 183 -12.96 -3.75 0.21
CA ASP A 183 -13.65 -2.99 1.26
C ASP A 183 -14.95 -3.70 1.71
N GLU A 184 -15.81 -4.09 0.76
CA GLU A 184 -17.08 -4.78 1.05
C GLU A 184 -16.89 -6.11 1.81
N VAL A 185 -15.85 -6.89 1.46
CA VAL A 185 -15.54 -8.14 2.18
C VAL A 185 -15.03 -7.83 3.58
N THR A 186 -14.22 -6.77 3.74
CA THR A 186 -13.74 -6.32 5.05
C THR A 186 -14.89 -5.83 5.92
N HIS A 187 -15.85 -5.07 5.37
CA HIS A 187 -17.05 -4.63 6.10
C HIS A 187 -17.86 -5.85 6.58
N ALA A 188 -18.05 -6.85 5.73
CA ALA A 188 -18.75 -8.08 6.13
C ALA A 188 -18.06 -8.79 7.32
N ILE A 189 -16.72 -8.82 7.35
CA ILE A 189 -15.98 -9.37 8.49
C ILE A 189 -16.18 -8.50 9.73
N ILE A 190 -15.96 -7.19 9.64
CA ILE A 190 -15.99 -6.30 10.79
C ILE A 190 -17.40 -6.22 11.42
N GLU A 191 -18.45 -6.19 10.60
CA GLU A 191 -19.83 -5.99 11.05
C GLU A 191 -20.54 -7.28 11.51
N HIS A 192 -20.00 -8.45 11.14
CA HIS A 192 -20.68 -9.73 11.36
C HIS A 192 -19.84 -10.79 12.06
N HIS A 193 -18.52 -10.64 12.14
CA HIS A 193 -17.67 -11.58 12.87
C HIS A 193 -17.82 -11.36 14.39
N PRO A 194 -18.17 -12.40 15.19
CA PRO A 194 -18.43 -12.23 16.62
C PRO A 194 -17.30 -11.55 17.39
N GLU A 195 -16.04 -11.91 17.11
CA GLU A 195 -14.89 -11.28 17.77
C GLU A 195 -14.65 -9.83 17.32
N MET A 196 -14.95 -9.50 16.06
CA MET A 196 -14.76 -8.13 15.57
C MET A 196 -15.81 -7.20 16.18
N ILE A 197 -17.07 -7.63 16.24
CA ILE A 197 -18.15 -6.86 16.88
C ILE A 197 -17.83 -6.55 18.35
N GLU A 198 -17.21 -7.48 19.07
CA GLU A 198 -16.86 -7.28 20.49
C GLU A 198 -15.68 -6.32 20.68
N ASN A 199 -14.76 -6.25 19.71
CA ASN A 199 -13.46 -5.61 19.90
C ASN A 199 -13.21 -4.39 19.02
N VAL A 200 -13.97 -4.19 17.94
CA VAL A 200 -13.76 -3.15 16.93
C VAL A 200 -14.99 -2.26 16.87
N GLU A 201 -14.78 -0.95 17.05
CA GLU A 201 -15.78 0.08 16.81
C GLU A 201 -15.44 0.77 15.50
N VAL A 202 -16.40 0.91 14.59
CA VAL A 202 -16.21 1.67 13.35
C VAL A 202 -16.36 3.15 13.67
N LEU A 203 -15.27 3.90 13.51
CA LEU A 203 -15.19 5.33 13.77
C LEU A 203 -15.67 6.14 12.56
N LEU A 204 -15.22 5.76 11.37
CA LEU A 204 -15.45 6.52 10.14
C LEU A 204 -15.58 5.59 8.94
N ASP A 205 -16.64 5.78 8.17
CA ASP A 205 -16.79 5.30 6.79
C ASP A 205 -16.78 6.53 5.87
N PRO A 206 -15.69 6.79 5.13
CA PRO A 206 -15.52 8.04 4.38
C PRO A 206 -16.55 8.22 3.27
N GLU A 207 -17.25 9.36 3.26
CA GLU A 207 -18.25 9.67 2.25
C GLU A 207 -17.61 10.29 0.98
N PRO A 208 -18.02 9.90 -0.24
CA PRO A 208 -17.53 10.50 -1.47
C PRO A 208 -17.65 12.04 -1.48
N PRO A 209 -16.66 12.78 -2.00
CA PRO A 209 -15.54 12.30 -2.81
C PRO A 209 -14.29 11.90 -1.99
N ALA A 210 -14.43 11.64 -0.69
CA ALA A 210 -13.35 11.06 0.10
C ALA A 210 -12.98 9.66 -0.42
N TYR A 211 -11.68 9.37 -0.35
CA TYR A 211 -11.12 8.03 -0.52
C TYR A 211 -9.86 7.95 0.35
N LEU A 212 -9.63 6.79 0.96
CA LEU A 212 -8.56 6.53 1.93
C LEU A 212 -8.12 5.07 1.78
N GLU A 213 -6.81 4.83 1.82
CA GLU A 213 -6.23 3.48 1.87
C GLU A 213 -5.20 3.41 3.00
N GLY A 214 -5.23 2.34 3.79
CA GLY A 214 -4.45 2.22 5.03
C GLY A 214 -2.93 2.25 4.82
N GLY A 215 -2.42 1.85 3.66
CA GLY A 215 -0.98 2.01 3.33
C GLY A 215 -0.51 3.47 3.23
N ASP A 216 -1.44 4.41 3.08
CA ASP A 216 -1.13 5.83 3.19
C ASP A 216 -1.11 6.35 4.62
N MET A 217 -1.67 5.61 5.58
CA MET A 217 -1.94 6.09 6.93
C MET A 217 -0.77 5.81 7.88
N ARG A 218 -0.48 6.78 8.73
CA ARG A 218 0.65 6.81 9.67
C ARG A 218 0.24 7.45 11.00
N ALA A 219 0.85 6.99 12.09
CA ALA A 219 0.64 7.49 13.44
C ALA A 219 2.01 7.79 14.08
N PRO A 220 2.67 8.89 13.65
CA PRO A 220 4.00 9.27 14.13
C PRO A 220 4.05 9.58 15.63
N SER A 221 2.91 9.90 16.27
CA SER A 221 2.77 10.00 17.71
C SER A 221 1.33 9.71 18.13
N GLU A 222 1.07 9.61 19.44
CA GLU A 222 -0.30 9.41 19.94
C GLU A 222 -1.25 10.54 19.52
N ASP A 223 -0.77 11.76 19.34
CA ASP A 223 -1.61 12.95 19.05
C ASP A 223 -1.57 13.38 17.58
N THR A 224 -0.74 12.76 16.75
CA THR A 224 -0.55 13.13 15.34
C THR A 224 -0.79 11.95 14.42
N ILE A 225 -1.61 12.18 13.40
CA ILE A 225 -1.83 11.24 12.30
C ILE A 225 -1.32 11.89 11.03
N ALA A 226 -0.62 11.13 10.20
CA ALA A 226 -0.17 11.59 8.89
C ALA A 226 -0.69 10.66 7.81
N ALA A 227 -0.97 11.19 6.62
CA ALA A 227 -1.18 10.35 5.46
C ALA A 227 -0.73 10.98 4.15
N GLY A 228 -0.28 10.12 3.24
CA GLY A 228 0.08 10.53 1.90
C GLY A 228 -1.16 10.81 1.04
N VAL A 229 -1.42 12.07 0.67
CA VAL A 229 -2.52 12.44 -0.24
C VAL A 229 -2.07 12.45 -1.70
N GLY A 230 -2.90 11.93 -2.60
CA GLY A 230 -2.60 11.82 -4.03
C GLY A 230 -3.51 10.84 -4.74
N TRP A 231 -2.99 9.66 -5.11
CA TRP A 231 -3.71 8.67 -5.91
C TRP A 231 -4.69 7.81 -5.09
N HIS A 232 -4.26 7.31 -3.93
CA HIS A 232 -4.99 6.35 -3.10
C HIS A 232 -5.69 6.96 -1.87
N THR A 233 -5.30 8.17 -1.49
CA THR A 233 -5.88 8.90 -0.36
C THR A 233 -6.10 10.35 -0.77
N SER A 234 -7.27 10.90 -0.45
CA SER A 234 -7.67 12.26 -0.83
C SER A 234 -7.57 13.23 0.35
N ARG A 235 -7.39 14.52 0.05
CA ARG A 235 -7.44 15.57 1.08
C ARG A 235 -8.81 15.67 1.75
N GLU A 236 -9.88 15.31 1.04
CA GLU A 236 -11.23 15.26 1.61
C GLU A 236 -11.36 14.12 2.62
N GLY A 237 -10.75 12.96 2.36
CA GLY A 237 -10.69 11.88 3.34
C GLY A 237 -9.93 12.28 4.61
N MET A 238 -8.80 12.98 4.46
CA MET A 238 -8.06 13.51 5.62
C MET A 238 -8.84 14.58 6.39
N ARG A 239 -9.63 15.40 5.70
CA ARG A 239 -10.53 16.38 6.32
C ARG A 239 -11.59 15.68 7.17
N GLN A 240 -12.32 14.71 6.61
CA GLN A 240 -13.33 13.93 7.33
C GLN A 240 -12.73 13.16 8.51
N LEU A 241 -11.52 12.61 8.35
CA LEU A 241 -10.79 11.98 9.45
C LEU A 241 -10.52 12.97 10.60
N SER A 242 -10.12 14.20 10.29
CA SER A 242 -9.94 15.24 11.32
C SER A 242 -11.24 15.66 12.00
N GLU A 243 -12.40 15.54 11.34
CA GLU A 243 -13.71 15.76 11.97
C GLU A 243 -14.07 14.64 12.94
N ALA A 244 -13.74 13.39 12.58
CA ALA A 244 -13.97 12.22 13.42
C ALA A 244 -13.01 12.16 14.63
N LEU A 245 -11.83 12.79 14.52
CA LEU A 245 -10.79 12.85 15.54
C LEU A 245 -10.40 14.30 15.85
N PRO A 246 -11.30 15.11 16.43
CA PRO A 246 -11.07 16.54 16.63
C PRO A 246 -9.94 16.87 17.60
N GLU A 247 -9.49 15.91 18.40
CA GLU A 247 -8.35 16.06 19.30
C GLU A 247 -6.98 15.78 18.67
N LYS A 248 -6.96 15.20 17.45
CA LYS A 248 -5.72 14.83 16.76
C LYS A 248 -5.31 15.92 15.77
N THR A 249 -4.00 16.11 15.62
CA THR A 249 -3.45 16.88 14.50
C THR A 249 -3.31 15.96 13.29
N ILE A 250 -3.94 16.32 12.17
CA ILE A 250 -3.93 15.51 10.96
C ILE A 250 -3.05 16.16 9.89
N TYR A 251 -2.01 15.46 9.44
CA TYR A 251 -1.14 15.87 8.34
C TYR A 251 -1.50 15.16 7.04
N ALA A 252 -2.06 15.90 6.08
CA ALA A 252 -2.16 15.45 4.70
C ALA A 252 -0.88 15.81 3.94
N VAL A 253 -0.04 14.81 3.67
CA VAL A 253 1.28 14.93 3.05
C VAL A 253 1.18 14.69 1.55
N GLN A 254 1.51 15.68 0.74
CA GLN A 254 1.39 15.57 -0.71
C GLN A 254 2.37 14.53 -1.27
N LYS A 255 1.84 13.44 -1.82
CA LYS A 255 2.57 12.52 -2.71
C LYS A 255 2.49 13.01 -4.16
N ILE A 256 3.20 12.38 -5.08
CA ILE A 256 3.02 12.65 -6.51
C ILE A 256 1.58 12.27 -6.88
N PRO A 257 0.75 13.20 -7.40
CA PRO A 257 -0.57 12.85 -7.88
C PRO A 257 -0.39 12.04 -9.17
N ILE A 258 -0.76 10.76 -9.13
CA ILE A 258 -0.79 9.92 -10.33
C ILE A 258 -2.00 10.39 -11.16
N LEU A 259 -1.81 11.35 -12.05
CA LEU A 259 -2.92 12.06 -12.69
C LEU A 259 -3.55 11.29 -13.88
N LYS A 260 -2.94 10.20 -14.36
CA LYS A 260 -3.37 9.52 -15.60
C LYS A 260 -3.43 8.01 -15.42
N GLU A 261 -4.55 7.41 -15.83
CA GLU A 261 -4.63 5.98 -16.15
C GLU A 261 -3.64 5.69 -17.29
N GLY A 262 -2.47 5.15 -16.96
CA GLY A 262 -1.37 4.98 -17.91
C GLY A 262 0.00 5.39 -17.38
N PHE A 263 0.07 5.88 -16.13
CA PHE A 263 1.31 5.97 -15.38
C PHE A 263 2.07 4.65 -15.46
N ASN A 264 3.33 4.71 -15.86
CA ASN A 264 4.19 3.56 -15.98
C ASN A 264 5.23 3.63 -14.88
N ASP A 265 4.90 2.98 -13.75
CA ASP A 265 5.52 2.93 -12.42
C ASP A 265 7.06 2.88 -12.30
N MET A 266 7.86 2.92 -13.37
CA MET A 266 9.30 2.70 -13.27
C MET A 266 10.06 3.82 -12.57
N VAL A 267 9.65 5.09 -12.71
CA VAL A 267 10.36 6.24 -12.09
C VAL A 267 9.78 6.59 -10.72
N TYR A 268 8.51 6.32 -10.49
CA TYR A 268 7.78 6.77 -9.30
C TYR A 268 7.06 5.62 -8.57
N SER A 269 7.42 4.35 -8.82
CA SER A 269 6.85 3.18 -8.12
C SER A 269 6.99 3.29 -6.61
N PHE A 270 8.10 3.86 -6.14
CA PHE A 270 8.32 4.10 -4.72
C PHE A 270 7.36 5.15 -4.13
N CYS A 271 6.47 5.77 -4.92
CA CYS A 271 5.48 6.75 -4.44
C CYS A 271 4.07 6.18 -4.35
N TRP A 272 3.90 4.85 -4.44
CA TRP A 272 2.58 4.21 -4.50
C TRP A 272 1.75 4.53 -3.24
N HIS A 273 2.25 4.13 -2.08
CA HIS A 273 1.68 4.46 -0.78
C HIS A 273 2.60 5.39 0.03
N PHE A 274 2.11 5.93 1.15
CA PHE A 274 2.92 6.81 2.00
C PHE A 274 3.97 6.05 2.80
N GLU A 275 3.71 4.77 3.06
CA GLU A 275 4.61 3.87 3.77
C GLU A 275 6.03 3.83 3.23
N THR A 276 6.18 3.95 1.92
CA THR A 276 7.48 3.95 1.23
C THR A 276 8.34 5.18 1.53
N PHE A 277 7.79 6.22 2.16
CA PHE A 277 8.52 7.44 2.51
C PHE A 277 8.79 7.58 4.00
N HIS A 278 7.98 6.92 4.83
CA HIS A 278 8.02 7.08 6.27
C HIS A 278 7.54 5.81 6.98
N CYS A 279 8.37 5.34 7.91
CA CYS A 279 8.06 4.26 8.84
C CYS A 279 8.41 4.70 10.26
N GLU A 280 7.47 4.62 11.19
CA GLU A 280 7.71 4.92 12.61
C GLU A 280 8.59 3.85 13.24
N VAL A 281 9.70 4.22 13.89
CA VAL A 281 10.66 3.27 14.48
C VAL A 281 10.46 3.14 15.99
N ASP A 282 10.31 4.28 16.66
CA ASP A 282 10.16 4.43 18.10
C ASP A 282 9.51 5.80 18.37
N GLU A 283 9.21 6.11 19.63
CA GLU A 283 8.81 7.46 20.02
C GLU A 283 9.91 8.46 19.61
N GLY A 284 9.52 9.50 18.87
CA GLY A 284 10.44 10.51 18.36
C GLY A 284 11.42 10.02 17.28
N LYS A 285 11.29 8.78 16.78
CA LYS A 285 12.16 8.20 15.75
C LYS A 285 11.39 7.68 14.55
N GLY A 286 11.91 7.96 13.36
CA GLY A 286 11.29 7.56 12.11
C GLY A 286 12.32 7.33 11.03
N MET A 287 12.00 6.40 10.13
CA MET A 287 12.81 6.07 8.98
C MET A 287 12.24 6.76 7.74
N PHE A 288 13.09 7.41 6.94
CA PHE A 288 12.69 8.30 5.86
C PHE A 288 13.44 8.04 4.56
N MET A 289 12.74 8.29 3.44
CA MET A 289 13.37 8.35 2.12
C MET A 289 14.14 9.66 1.96
N PRO A 290 15.48 9.61 1.75
CA PRO A 290 16.27 10.82 1.58
C PRO A 290 15.97 11.49 0.23
N TYR A 291 16.46 12.71 0.09
CA TYR A 291 16.31 13.65 -1.01
C TYR A 291 14.89 14.15 -1.23
N ILE A 292 13.93 13.24 -1.39
CA ILE A 292 12.59 13.61 -1.82
C ILE A 292 11.78 14.31 -0.72
N MET A 293 12.13 14.07 0.55
CA MET A 293 11.60 14.76 1.73
C MET A 293 12.41 16.03 2.10
N ASP A 294 13.12 16.59 1.11
CA ASP A 294 13.97 17.79 1.21
C ASP A 294 15.16 17.68 2.18
N TYR A 295 15.64 16.45 2.41
CA TYR A 295 16.84 16.19 3.21
C TYR A 295 17.93 15.46 2.40
N PRO A 296 19.23 15.80 2.54
CA PRO A 296 19.74 16.98 3.26
C PRO A 296 19.14 18.25 2.65
N GLU A 297 19.14 19.37 3.37
CA GLU A 297 18.47 20.61 2.93
C GLU A 297 18.68 20.91 1.43
N GLY A 298 17.59 21.11 0.70
CA GLY A 298 17.60 21.28 -0.76
C GLY A 298 17.74 19.98 -1.55
N GLY A 299 17.65 18.82 -0.88
CA GLY A 299 17.74 17.49 -1.47
C GLY A 299 16.69 17.25 -2.53
N ARG A 300 15.48 17.80 -2.35
CA ARG A 300 14.37 17.62 -3.31
C ARG A 300 14.68 18.35 -4.61
N LYS A 301 15.23 19.56 -4.51
CA LYS A 301 15.69 20.32 -5.67
C LYS A 301 16.80 19.56 -6.42
N LYS A 302 17.77 18.98 -5.71
CA LYS A 302 18.82 18.16 -6.33
C LYS A 302 18.24 16.93 -7.04
N TYR A 303 17.30 16.24 -6.41
CA TYR A 303 16.59 15.11 -7.02
C TYR A 303 15.88 15.52 -8.31
N ILE A 304 15.13 16.63 -8.30
CA ILE A 304 14.48 17.19 -9.49
C ILE A 304 15.51 17.51 -10.60
N ASP A 305 16.64 18.12 -10.26
CA ASP A 305 17.70 18.42 -11.22
C ASP A 305 18.32 17.15 -11.83
N TRP A 306 18.45 16.07 -11.05
CA TRP A 306 18.88 14.77 -11.56
C TRP A 306 17.86 14.12 -12.48
N VAL A 307 16.57 14.14 -12.10
CA VAL A 307 15.48 13.62 -12.95
C VAL A 307 15.42 14.40 -14.28
N LYS A 308 15.59 15.73 -14.24
CA LYS A 308 15.73 16.57 -15.45
C LYS A 308 16.94 16.18 -16.28
N THR A 309 18.08 15.89 -15.64
CA THR A 309 19.30 15.45 -16.34
C THR A 309 19.09 14.09 -17.01
N LEU A 310 18.52 13.12 -16.30
CA LEU A 310 18.18 11.80 -16.84
C LEU A 310 17.23 11.91 -18.04
N LYS A 311 16.21 12.76 -17.95
CA LYS A 311 15.30 13.05 -19.06
C LYS A 311 16.06 13.53 -20.29
N ARG A 312 16.93 14.54 -20.14
CA ARG A 312 17.74 15.08 -21.26
C ARG A 312 18.64 14.01 -21.87
N ASP A 313 19.29 13.19 -21.04
CA ASP A 313 20.18 12.13 -21.53
C ASP A 313 19.40 11.09 -22.35
N ILE A 314 18.20 10.71 -21.91
CA ILE A 314 17.31 9.83 -22.69
C ILE A 314 16.91 10.52 -24.00
N GLU A 315 16.52 11.80 -23.98
CA GLU A 315 16.19 12.55 -25.19
C GLU A 315 17.37 12.64 -26.18
N GLU A 316 18.59 12.79 -25.67
CA GLU A 316 19.81 12.91 -26.48
C GLU A 316 20.25 11.56 -27.07
N TYR A 317 20.34 10.52 -26.23
CA TYR A 317 21.03 9.27 -26.55
C TYR A 317 20.11 8.07 -26.82
N HIS A 318 18.79 8.16 -26.59
CA HIS A 318 17.89 7.03 -26.88
C HIS A 318 17.83 6.77 -28.41
N PRO A 319 18.17 5.57 -28.91
CA PRO A 319 18.37 5.35 -30.35
C PRO A 319 17.16 5.67 -31.23
N LEU A 320 15.95 5.39 -30.76
CA LEU A 320 14.73 5.72 -31.52
C LEU A 320 14.41 7.21 -31.48
N LEU A 321 14.74 7.91 -30.39
CA LEU A 321 14.51 9.36 -30.29
C LEU A 321 15.51 10.11 -31.17
N GLN A 322 16.75 9.65 -31.21
CA GLN A 322 17.77 10.14 -32.12
C GLN A 322 17.34 10.01 -33.58
N LYS A 323 16.93 8.81 -34.00
CA LYS A 323 16.42 8.58 -35.37
C LYS A 323 15.23 9.45 -35.74
N LEU A 324 14.33 9.71 -34.78
CA LEU A 324 13.19 10.61 -34.97
C LEU A 324 13.62 12.07 -35.12
N ARG A 325 14.66 12.50 -34.40
CA ARG A 325 15.19 13.88 -34.42
C ARG A 325 16.01 14.15 -35.69
N GLU A 326 16.74 13.15 -36.16
CA GLU A 326 17.59 13.22 -37.36
C GLU A 326 16.83 12.91 -38.65
N ASP A 327 15.50 12.74 -38.57
CA ASP A 327 14.60 12.38 -39.67
C ASP A 327 15.03 11.11 -40.44
N GLU A 328 15.73 10.18 -39.78
CA GLU A 328 16.15 8.90 -40.36
C GLU A 328 14.98 7.92 -40.53
N ILE A 329 13.88 8.14 -39.79
CA ILE A 329 12.65 7.35 -39.88
C ILE A 329 11.43 8.26 -40.11
N ASP A 330 10.71 7.99 -41.20
CA ASP A 330 9.45 8.65 -41.52
C ASP A 330 8.28 7.75 -41.10
N ILE A 331 7.63 8.12 -39.99
CA ILE A 331 6.51 7.37 -39.41
C ILE A 331 5.39 8.34 -39.01
N PRO A 332 4.12 7.87 -38.95
CA PRO A 332 2.99 8.68 -38.53
C PRO A 332 3.20 9.32 -37.16
N LYS A 333 2.61 10.50 -36.94
CA LYS A 333 2.68 11.26 -35.67
C LYS A 333 2.35 10.39 -34.45
N GLU A 334 1.30 9.59 -34.54
CA GLU A 334 0.87 8.67 -33.46
C GLU A 334 1.97 7.69 -33.04
N GLN A 335 2.77 7.21 -33.99
CA GLN A 335 3.90 6.33 -33.69
C GLN A 335 5.08 7.10 -33.10
N LYS A 336 5.32 8.34 -33.55
CA LYS A 336 6.33 9.23 -32.92
C LYS A 336 5.97 9.51 -31.46
N ASP A 337 4.71 9.84 -31.20
CA ASP A 337 4.19 10.12 -29.87
C ASP A 337 4.29 8.86 -28.97
N ARG A 338 3.97 7.67 -29.51
CA ARG A 338 4.16 6.40 -28.79
C ARG A 338 5.61 6.09 -28.47
N ILE A 339 6.55 6.32 -29.41
CA ILE A 339 7.98 6.12 -29.15
C ILE A 339 8.46 7.07 -28.05
N LYS A 340 8.06 8.34 -28.11
CA LYS A 340 8.38 9.33 -27.07
C LYS A 340 7.81 8.94 -25.71
N ALA A 341 6.53 8.57 -25.65
CA ALA A 341 5.88 8.10 -24.43
C ALA A 341 6.56 6.84 -23.86
N ASN A 342 6.99 5.90 -24.70
CA ASN A 342 7.67 4.68 -24.23
C ASN A 342 9.12 4.94 -23.78
N ALA A 343 9.83 5.87 -24.43
CA ALA A 343 11.22 6.18 -24.12
C ALA A 343 11.33 7.04 -22.85
N LEU A 344 10.51 8.09 -22.75
CA LEU A 344 10.51 8.99 -21.59
C LEU A 344 9.65 8.47 -20.45
N GLN A 345 8.66 7.62 -20.74
CA GLN A 345 7.75 7.10 -19.71
C GLN A 345 7.13 8.27 -18.94
N ASP A 346 7.19 8.23 -17.61
CA ASP A 346 6.69 9.30 -16.75
C ASP A 346 7.64 10.51 -16.61
N LEU A 347 8.77 10.57 -17.33
CA LEU A 347 9.71 11.71 -17.35
C LEU A 347 9.21 12.84 -18.26
N THR A 348 7.99 13.32 -18.02
CA THR A 348 7.47 14.53 -18.68
C THR A 348 7.75 15.77 -17.83
N ASP A 349 7.86 16.94 -18.45
CA ASP A 349 8.07 18.19 -17.71
C ASP A 349 6.90 18.47 -16.73
N GLU A 350 5.68 18.08 -17.11
CA GLU A 350 4.49 18.11 -16.25
C GLU A 350 4.69 17.26 -14.99
N ASN A 351 5.05 15.99 -15.14
CA ASN A 351 5.26 15.08 -14.00
C ASN A 351 6.45 15.49 -13.13
N ILE A 352 7.53 15.97 -13.74
CA ILE A 352 8.70 16.45 -13.00
C ILE A 352 8.33 17.68 -12.15
N ALA A 353 7.47 18.57 -12.65
CA ALA A 353 6.99 19.72 -11.88
C ALA A 353 6.18 19.29 -10.65
N LEU A 354 5.47 18.15 -10.70
CA LEU A 354 4.73 17.63 -9.54
C LEU A 354 5.63 17.27 -8.36
N LEU A 355 6.92 16.98 -8.60
CA LEU A 355 7.89 16.71 -7.53
C LEU A 355 8.14 17.93 -6.64
N GLU A 356 7.87 19.15 -7.12
CA GLU A 356 8.10 20.39 -6.35
C GLU A 356 7.19 20.47 -5.12
N ASP A 357 5.96 19.95 -5.22
CA ASP A 357 5.00 19.93 -4.13
C ASP A 357 5.11 18.67 -3.25
N MET A 358 5.96 17.70 -3.61
CA MET A 358 6.04 16.44 -2.85
C MET A 358 6.56 16.68 -1.43
N GLY A 359 5.94 16.06 -0.43
CA GLY A 359 6.27 16.26 0.98
C GLY A 359 5.71 17.54 1.59
N LYS A 360 4.97 18.36 0.82
CA LYS A 360 4.20 19.49 1.36
C LYS A 360 3.09 18.98 2.29
N VAL A 361 2.89 19.66 3.41
CA VAL A 361 1.91 19.25 4.42
C VAL A 361 0.76 20.24 4.47
N TYR A 362 -0.46 19.72 4.47
CA TYR A 362 -1.68 20.42 4.81
C TYR A 362 -2.14 19.90 6.19
N THR A 363 -2.18 20.78 7.19
CA THR A 363 -2.58 20.38 8.55
C THR A 363 -4.05 20.67 8.77
N TYR A 364 -4.80 19.64 9.16
CA TYR A 364 -6.21 19.73 9.51
C TYR A 364 -6.42 19.50 11.02
N GLU A 365 -7.32 20.28 11.59
CA GLU A 365 -7.82 20.11 12.97
C GLU A 365 -9.33 20.28 12.96
N ALA A 366 -10.07 19.30 13.49
CA ALA A 366 -11.53 19.33 13.59
C ALA A 366 -12.25 19.72 12.26
N GLY A 367 -11.75 19.24 11.12
CA GLY A 367 -12.30 19.50 9.78
C GLY A 367 -11.74 20.73 9.06
N GLU A 368 -10.96 21.57 9.75
CA GLU A 368 -10.49 22.85 9.23
C GLU A 368 -9.01 22.81 8.85
N LEU A 369 -8.67 23.39 7.69
CA LEU A 369 -7.27 23.55 7.27
C LEU A 369 -6.63 24.68 8.07
N VAL A 370 -5.76 24.35 9.02
CA VAL A 370 -5.14 25.33 9.94
C VAL A 370 -3.78 25.82 9.47
N SER A 371 -3.03 25.02 8.69
CA SER A 371 -1.72 25.43 8.18
C SER A 371 -1.29 24.70 6.90
N THR A 372 -0.28 25.24 6.24
CA THR A 372 0.40 24.58 5.12
C THR A 372 1.91 24.80 5.23
N ARG A 373 2.70 23.73 5.13
CA ARG A 373 4.17 23.73 5.24
C ARG A 373 4.82 23.01 4.07
N ASN A 374 6.05 23.39 3.72
CA ASN A 374 6.74 22.88 2.52
C ASN A 374 7.49 21.56 2.71
N SER A 375 7.62 21.09 3.95
CA SER A 375 8.34 19.86 4.30
C SER A 375 7.65 19.14 5.45
N TYR A 376 7.36 17.86 5.23
CA TYR A 376 6.79 16.95 6.24
C TYR A 376 7.77 16.66 7.36
N LEU A 377 9.01 16.34 7.03
CA LEU A 377 10.02 16.08 8.04
C LEU A 377 10.24 17.29 8.95
N GLN A 378 10.32 18.50 8.36
CA GLN A 378 10.45 19.71 9.16
C GLN A 378 9.20 19.97 10.01
N ALA A 379 8.00 19.68 9.48
CA ALA A 379 6.76 19.80 10.23
C ALA A 379 6.73 18.91 11.48
N LEU A 380 7.20 17.65 11.35
CA LEU A 380 7.31 16.73 12.49
C LEU A 380 8.29 17.25 13.56
N ILE A 381 9.43 17.80 13.13
CA ILE A 381 10.46 18.35 14.05
C ILE A 381 9.94 19.60 14.74
N ASP A 382 9.37 20.55 13.99
CA ASP A 382 8.87 21.82 14.50
C ASP A 382 7.77 21.62 15.54
N ASP A 383 6.92 20.61 15.36
CA ASP A 383 5.80 20.29 16.24
C ASP A 383 6.21 19.34 17.38
N GLY A 384 7.49 18.94 17.47
CA GLY A 384 8.01 18.06 18.52
C GLY A 384 7.52 16.60 18.43
N VAL A 385 7.06 16.19 17.25
CA VAL A 385 6.63 14.81 16.96
C VAL A 385 7.83 13.91 16.67
N MET A 386 8.90 14.47 16.11
CA MET A 386 10.13 13.76 15.74
C MET A 386 11.35 14.47 16.30
N ASP A 387 12.27 13.70 16.90
CA ASP A 387 13.56 14.25 17.34
C ASP A 387 14.48 14.46 16.13
N PRO A 388 15.24 15.57 16.07
CA PRO A 388 16.25 15.76 15.01
C PRO A 388 17.27 14.62 14.91
N ASP A 389 17.64 14.02 16.05
CA ASP A 389 18.55 12.87 16.13
C ASP A 389 17.82 11.52 15.97
N GLY A 390 16.49 11.54 15.83
CA GLY A 390 15.63 10.37 15.62
C GLY A 390 15.39 10.03 14.15
N ILE A 391 16.00 10.77 13.23
CA ILE A 391 15.81 10.62 11.79
C ILE A 391 16.75 9.55 11.24
N ILE A 392 16.18 8.46 10.75
CA ILE A 392 16.91 7.31 10.19
C ILE A 392 16.72 7.29 8.68
N TRP A 393 17.78 7.08 7.91
CA TRP A 393 17.70 7.12 6.45
C TRP A 393 17.66 5.71 5.85
N TYR A 394 16.73 5.51 4.89
CA TYR A 394 16.78 4.35 4.00
C TYR A 394 18.11 4.35 3.25
N GLY A 395 18.81 3.21 3.27
CA GLY A 395 20.13 3.10 2.67
C GLY A 395 21.24 3.86 3.39
N GLY A 396 21.05 4.34 4.62
CA GLY A 396 22.10 4.99 5.42
C GLY A 396 22.22 6.50 5.21
N ASP A 397 23.07 7.15 6.02
CA ASP A 397 23.18 8.61 6.02
C ASP A 397 23.82 9.10 4.70
N PRO A 398 23.18 10.06 3.98
CA PRO A 398 23.74 10.64 2.74
C PRO A 398 25.19 11.14 2.84
N SER A 399 25.65 11.56 4.03
CA SER A 399 27.00 12.05 4.29
C SER A 399 28.07 10.96 4.33
N GLN A 400 27.68 9.69 4.44
CA GLN A 400 28.60 8.54 4.42
C GLN A 400 29.07 8.17 3.00
N TYR A 401 28.45 8.76 1.97
CA TYR A 401 28.70 8.43 0.55
C TYR A 401 29.61 9.47 -0.12
N GLU A 402 30.40 9.04 -1.11
CA GLU A 402 31.29 9.94 -1.85
C GLU A 402 30.49 10.99 -2.63
N ASN A 403 29.34 10.57 -3.15
CA ASN A 403 28.42 11.44 -3.87
C ASN A 403 27.00 10.86 -3.83
N ALA A 404 26.02 11.70 -4.20
CA ALA A 404 24.62 11.31 -4.13
C ALA A 404 24.22 10.21 -5.13
N LEU A 405 24.94 10.04 -6.25
CA LEU A 405 24.65 8.98 -7.22
C LEU A 405 24.99 7.61 -6.63
N GLU A 406 26.08 7.51 -5.89
CA GLU A 406 26.43 6.31 -5.13
C GLU A 406 25.32 5.97 -4.12
N HIS A 407 24.89 6.95 -3.32
CA HIS A 407 23.82 6.75 -2.35
C HIS A 407 22.50 6.32 -3.03
N LEU A 408 22.10 6.97 -4.12
CA LEU A 408 20.91 6.57 -4.89
C LEU A 408 21.02 5.14 -5.44
N GLY A 409 22.21 4.71 -5.84
CA GLY A 409 22.47 3.32 -6.23
C GLY A 409 22.20 2.35 -5.08
N VAL A 410 22.60 2.69 -3.86
CA VAL A 410 22.29 1.90 -2.65
C VAL A 410 20.79 1.92 -2.37
N ILE A 411 20.16 3.09 -2.33
CA ILE A 411 18.71 3.23 -2.11
C ILE A 411 17.92 2.37 -3.10
N ALA A 412 18.30 2.34 -4.39
CA ALA A 412 17.62 1.50 -5.37
C ALA A 412 17.71 -0.01 -5.04
N MET A 413 18.83 -0.47 -4.49
CA MET A 413 19.02 -1.86 -4.06
C MET A 413 18.24 -2.18 -2.78
N GLU A 414 18.12 -1.20 -1.88
CA GLU A 414 17.34 -1.29 -0.64
C GLU A 414 15.83 -1.29 -0.94
N ILE A 415 15.37 -0.45 -1.89
CA ILE A 415 13.98 -0.44 -2.39
C ILE A 415 13.63 -1.78 -3.05
N ALA A 416 14.55 -2.34 -3.85
CA ALA A 416 14.34 -3.68 -4.40
C ALA A 416 14.13 -4.70 -3.28
N ALA A 417 14.86 -4.57 -2.16
CA ALA A 417 14.68 -5.40 -0.97
C ALA A 417 13.45 -5.02 -0.10
N GLN A 418 12.65 -4.04 -0.52
CA GLN A 418 11.48 -3.52 0.21
C GLN A 418 11.84 -2.98 1.60
N ALA A 419 13.00 -2.34 1.74
CA ALA A 419 13.44 -1.73 2.99
C ALA A 419 12.52 -0.58 3.45
N GLU A 420 11.92 0.10 2.49
CA GLU A 420 11.07 1.26 2.65
C GLU A 420 9.68 0.95 3.21
N ILE A 421 9.30 -0.33 3.28
CA ILE A 421 7.98 -0.79 3.72
C ILE A 421 8.13 -1.66 4.97
N ALA A 422 9.03 -1.27 5.87
CA ALA A 422 9.28 -1.99 7.11
C ALA A 422 8.07 -1.95 8.06
N GLU A 423 7.92 -2.99 8.87
CA GLU A 423 6.82 -3.12 9.83
C GLU A 423 7.36 -3.02 11.25
N THR A 424 6.93 -2.01 12.00
CA THR A 424 7.37 -1.87 13.40
C THR A 424 6.61 -2.84 14.29
N LEU A 425 7.36 -3.65 15.01
CA LEU A 425 6.85 -4.74 15.84
C LEU A 425 6.63 -4.29 17.28
N ARG A 426 7.50 -3.42 17.77
CA ARG A 426 7.47 -2.75 19.07
C ARG A 426 8.52 -1.63 19.07
N PRO A 427 8.58 -0.77 20.11
CA PRO A 427 9.54 0.33 20.17
C PRO A 427 10.98 -0.12 19.83
N GLY A 428 11.54 0.48 18.77
CA GLY A 428 12.89 0.22 18.29
C GLY A 428 13.12 -1.14 17.62
N VAL A 429 12.09 -1.92 17.30
CA VAL A 429 12.21 -3.24 16.66
C VAL A 429 11.33 -3.33 15.41
N LEU A 430 11.95 -3.55 14.26
CA LEU A 430 11.25 -3.60 12.96
C LEU A 430 11.45 -4.94 12.26
N LEU A 431 10.43 -5.41 11.56
CA LEU A 431 10.52 -6.52 10.61
C LEU A 431 11.06 -6.00 9.27
N MET A 432 12.15 -6.61 8.78
CA MET A 432 12.81 -6.19 7.54
C MET A 432 13.36 -7.38 6.73
N SER A 433 13.59 -7.17 5.44
CA SER A 433 14.30 -8.14 4.62
C SER A 433 15.78 -8.17 5.03
N SER A 434 16.36 -9.35 5.19
CA SER A 434 17.81 -9.51 5.43
C SER A 434 18.70 -8.96 4.31
N HIS A 435 18.13 -8.60 3.15
CA HIS A 435 18.85 -8.04 2.02
C HIS A 435 18.90 -6.50 2.01
N ALA A 436 18.33 -5.85 3.04
CA ALA A 436 18.32 -4.40 3.24
C ALA A 436 19.49 -3.96 4.15
N GLU A 437 20.70 -4.36 3.79
CA GLU A 437 21.88 -4.31 4.65
C GLU A 437 22.19 -2.89 5.15
N LYS A 438 22.15 -1.90 4.26
CA LYS A 438 22.50 -0.51 4.62
C LYS A 438 21.42 0.15 5.47
N THR A 439 20.17 -0.22 5.25
CA THR A 439 19.06 0.24 6.10
C THR A 439 19.13 -0.39 7.49
N ILE A 440 19.48 -1.67 7.59
CA ILE A 440 19.68 -2.36 8.87
C ILE A 440 20.85 -1.73 9.65
N GLU A 441 21.99 -1.48 9.01
CA GLU A 441 23.11 -0.78 9.63
C GLU A 441 22.68 0.60 10.19
N SER A 442 21.94 1.37 9.39
CA SER A 442 21.40 2.68 9.78
C SER A 442 20.49 2.59 11.02
N LEU A 443 19.61 1.57 11.09
CA LEU A 443 18.77 1.32 12.26
C LEU A 443 19.60 1.02 13.51
N GLU A 444 20.61 0.15 13.39
CA GLU A 444 21.48 -0.26 14.51
C GLU A 444 22.30 0.92 15.05
N GLU A 445 22.77 1.81 14.17
CA GLU A 445 23.46 3.05 14.55
C GLU A 445 22.57 3.98 15.41
N HIS A 446 21.25 3.92 15.22
CA HIS A 446 20.26 4.71 15.97
C HIS A 446 19.63 3.94 17.14
N GLY A 447 20.21 2.79 17.52
CA GLY A 447 19.79 1.97 18.65
C GLY A 447 18.51 1.17 18.41
N ALA A 448 18.06 1.05 17.16
CA ALA A 448 16.99 0.15 16.76
C ALA A 448 17.56 -1.21 16.31
N ARG A 449 16.68 -2.19 16.10
CA ARG A 449 17.06 -3.53 15.64
C ARG A 449 16.10 -4.05 14.58
N ALA A 450 16.64 -4.69 13.56
CA ALA A 450 15.87 -5.44 12.59
C ALA A 450 15.65 -6.91 13.01
N VAL A 451 14.41 -7.37 12.91
CA VAL A 451 14.02 -8.78 12.85
C VAL A 451 13.94 -9.16 11.38
N THR A 452 14.80 -10.07 10.96
CA THR A 452 15.00 -10.32 9.53
C THR A 452 14.37 -11.63 9.07
N TYR A 453 13.90 -11.64 7.82
CA TYR A 453 13.58 -12.86 7.07
C TYR A 453 14.34 -12.87 5.73
N ASP A 454 14.42 -14.03 5.07
CA ASP A 454 15.01 -14.11 3.73
C ASP A 454 14.02 -13.61 2.67
N GLY A 455 14.17 -12.34 2.29
CA GLY A 455 13.39 -11.65 1.26
C GLY A 455 13.97 -11.75 -0.15
N PHE A 456 14.83 -12.74 -0.46
CA PHE A 456 15.46 -12.85 -1.79
C PHE A 456 14.45 -12.80 -2.94
N TYR A 457 13.27 -13.40 -2.75
CA TYR A 457 12.21 -13.37 -3.76
C TYR A 457 11.71 -11.95 -4.04
N GLN A 458 11.43 -11.15 -3.00
CA GLN A 458 11.05 -9.73 -3.16
C GLN A 458 12.13 -8.96 -3.90
N LYS A 459 13.38 -9.10 -3.45
CA LYS A 459 14.53 -8.42 -4.06
C LYS A 459 14.63 -8.64 -5.56
N LYS A 460 14.28 -9.85 -6.00
CA LYS A 460 14.42 -10.24 -7.40
C LYS A 460 13.18 -9.94 -8.25
N PHE A 461 11.98 -10.01 -7.67
CA PHE A 461 10.74 -10.04 -8.43
C PHE A 461 9.68 -9.05 -7.94
N GLY A 462 10.04 -8.18 -7.01
CA GLY A 462 9.07 -7.40 -6.25
C GLY A 462 8.19 -8.29 -5.36
N GLY A 463 7.28 -7.67 -4.65
CA GLY A 463 6.46 -8.36 -3.67
C GLY A 463 5.74 -7.36 -2.78
N PRO A 464 4.76 -7.83 -1.99
CA PRO A 464 4.25 -7.00 -0.91
C PRO A 464 5.39 -6.71 0.07
N GLY A 465 5.46 -5.46 0.54
CA GLY A 465 6.30 -5.07 1.66
C GLY A 465 5.83 -5.68 2.98
N GLN A 466 6.59 -5.44 4.04
CA GLN A 466 6.33 -5.95 5.38
C GLN A 466 5.08 -5.27 5.95
N ASP A 467 5.01 -3.94 5.91
CA ASP A 467 3.84 -3.18 6.34
C ASP A 467 2.58 -3.61 5.57
N CYS A 468 2.67 -3.77 4.24
CA CYS A 468 1.55 -4.27 3.42
C CYS A 468 0.99 -5.63 3.91
N ALA A 469 1.78 -6.42 4.64
CA ALA A 469 1.42 -7.77 5.04
C ALA A 469 0.62 -7.84 6.35
N PHE A 470 0.49 -6.73 7.07
CA PHE A 470 -0.19 -6.66 8.36
C PHE A 470 -1.22 -5.54 8.39
N PHE A 471 -2.37 -5.83 8.97
CA PHE A 471 -3.37 -4.82 9.32
C PHE A 471 -3.50 -4.82 10.84
N PRO A 472 -2.74 -3.97 11.55
CA PRO A 472 -2.78 -3.89 13.00
C PRO A 472 -4.16 -3.49 13.51
N LEU A 473 -4.73 -4.32 14.38
CA LEU A 473 -5.97 -4.02 15.11
C LEU A 473 -5.67 -3.59 16.55
N HIS A 474 -4.58 -4.09 17.14
CA HIS A 474 -4.22 -3.72 18.50
C HIS A 474 -2.71 -3.58 18.67
N ARG A 475 -2.30 -2.44 19.23
CA ARG A 475 -0.96 -2.21 19.77
C ARG A 475 -1.01 -1.77 21.23
N GLU A 476 0.02 -2.11 21.98
CA GLU A 476 0.15 -1.83 23.42
C GLU A 476 1.52 -1.19 23.70
N ASN A 477 1.52 -0.07 24.44
CA ASN A 477 2.73 0.65 24.83
C ASN A 477 3.67 -0.19 25.72
#